data_AF-A0A060JCZ6-F1
#
_entry.id   AF-A0A060JCZ6-F1
#
_cell.length_a   1.000
_cell.length_b   1.000
_cell.length_c   1.000
_cell.angle_alpha   90.00
_cell.angle_beta   90.00
_cell.angle_gamma   90.00
#
_symmetry.space_group_name_H-M   'P 1'
#
loop_
_entity.id
_entity.type
_entity.pdbx_description
1 polymer ?
#
loop_
_entity_poly.entity_id
_entity_poly.type
_entity_poly.pdbx_seq_one_letter_code
_entity_poly.pdbx_strand_id
1 'polypeptide(L)'
;MNIFLAIAALAVSVFTASGFYKAGSFKSKATKETLLGAGMGWVEKTPMGLVRLIAWLEILGAIGVVVAPIGAYLTGLAWSQWVGVAAGAGLALTMVVAFLMHAARGEAKYTWKANLGLFAAAAVATVLQSLVVLPLF
;
A
#
# COMPACT_ATOMS: atom_id res chain seq x y z
N MET A 1 4.19 -15.13 22.19
CA MET A 1 4.88 -14.84 20.91
C MET A 1 3.92 -14.32 19.85
N ASN A 2 2.81 -15.01 19.58
CA ASN A 2 1.85 -14.66 18.53
C ASN A 2 1.21 -13.26 18.69
N ILE A 3 0.85 -12.85 19.92
CA ILE A 3 0.29 -11.51 20.19
C ILE A 3 1.29 -10.38 19.88
N PHE A 4 2.56 -10.54 20.27
CA PHE A 4 3.60 -9.54 19.95
C PHE A 4 3.80 -9.40 18.44
N LEU A 5 3.78 -10.52 17.71
CA LEU A 5 3.82 -10.52 16.26
C LEU A 5 2.60 -9.82 15.65
N ALA A 6 1.40 -10.08 16.14
CA ALA A 6 0.18 -9.44 15.68
C ALA A 6 0.18 -7.91 15.90
N ILE A 7 0.70 -7.45 17.05
CA ILE A 7 0.88 -6.02 17.35
C ILE A 7 1.90 -5.41 16.39
N ALA A 8 3.05 -6.05 16.17
CA ALA A 8 4.07 -5.58 15.24
C ALA A 8 3.52 -5.53 13.80
N ALA A 9 2.79 -6.56 13.37
CA ALA A 9 2.14 -6.63 12.06
C ALA A 9 1.17 -5.45 11.87
N LEU A 10 0.33 -5.16 12.87
CA LEU A 10 -0.60 -4.03 12.81
C LEU A 10 0.11 -2.68 12.80
N ALA A 11 1.18 -2.51 13.58
CA ALA A 11 1.95 -1.26 13.59
C ALA A 11 2.50 -0.94 12.19
N VAL A 12 3.10 -1.94 11.52
CA VAL A 12 3.60 -1.75 10.15
C VAL A 12 2.46 -1.59 9.14
N SER A 13 1.36 -2.33 9.29
CA SER A 13 0.15 -2.16 8.47
C SER A 13 -0.41 -0.74 8.54
N VAL A 14 -0.52 -0.15 9.74
CA VAL A 14 -1.05 1.22 9.93
C VAL A 14 -0.11 2.26 9.34
N PHE A 15 1.20 2.09 9.49
CA PHE A 15 2.18 2.96 8.84
C PHE A 15 2.07 2.89 7.31
N THR A 16 1.99 1.67 6.77
CA THR A 16 1.80 1.41 5.34
C THR A 16 0.52 2.07 4.84
N ALA A 17 -0.61 1.80 5.51
CA ALA A 17 -1.91 2.35 5.17
C ALA A 17 -1.89 3.87 5.15
N SER A 18 -1.25 4.51 6.12
CA SER A 18 -1.16 5.97 6.20
C SER A 18 -0.47 6.57 4.97
N GLY A 19 0.62 5.97 4.52
CA GLY A 19 1.35 6.40 3.32
C GLY A 19 0.52 6.27 2.04
N PHE A 20 -0.05 5.09 1.80
CA PHE A 20 -0.84 4.83 0.59
C PHE A 20 -2.18 5.56 0.60
N TYR A 21 -2.85 5.68 1.74
CA TYR A 21 -4.10 6.42 1.85
C TYR A 21 -3.90 7.91 1.55
N LYS A 22 -2.82 8.52 2.04
CA LYS A 22 -2.47 9.91 1.72
C LYS A 22 -2.19 10.08 0.23
N ALA A 23 -1.37 9.19 -0.34
CA ALA A 23 -1.01 9.24 -1.76
C ALA A 23 -2.22 9.02 -2.67
N GLY A 24 -3.01 7.98 -2.41
CA GLY A 24 -4.22 7.66 -3.15
C GLY A 24 -5.29 8.74 -3.01
N SER A 25 -5.51 9.28 -1.81
CA SER A 25 -6.45 10.39 -1.59
C SER A 25 -6.06 11.66 -2.33
N PHE A 26 -4.75 11.96 -2.42
CA PHE A 26 -4.28 13.09 -3.24
C PHE A 26 -4.55 12.82 -4.72
N LYS A 27 -4.19 11.62 -5.22
CA LYS A 27 -4.40 11.22 -6.62
C LYS A 27 -5.86 11.07 -7.01
N SER A 28 -6.78 10.85 -6.08
CA SER A 28 -8.22 10.71 -6.38
C SER A 28 -8.94 12.06 -6.49
N LYS A 29 -8.38 13.12 -5.88
CA LYS A 29 -9.01 14.45 -5.80
C LYS A 29 -8.30 15.52 -6.65
N ALA A 30 -6.98 15.44 -6.80
CA ALA A 30 -6.21 16.46 -7.51
C ALA A 30 -6.56 16.50 -9.02
N THR A 31 -6.43 17.68 -9.64
CA THR A 31 -6.52 17.82 -11.10
C THR A 31 -5.23 17.35 -11.77
N LYS A 32 -5.26 17.19 -13.10
CA LYS A 32 -4.07 16.79 -13.86
C LYS A 32 -2.93 17.80 -13.69
N GLU A 33 -3.26 19.09 -13.73
CA GLU A 33 -2.31 20.19 -13.57
C GLU A 33 -1.66 20.16 -12.18
N THR A 34 -2.45 19.96 -11.12
CA THR A 34 -1.95 19.83 -9.75
C THR A 34 -1.03 18.62 -9.58
N LEU A 35 -1.36 17.48 -10.21
CA LEU A 35 -0.52 16.28 -10.16
C LEU A 35 0.81 16.47 -10.89
N LEU A 36 0.79 17.12 -12.05
CA LEU A 36 1.99 17.48 -12.79
C LEU A 36 2.87 18.46 -11.99
N GLY A 37 2.26 19.49 -11.39
CA GLY A 37 2.94 20.44 -10.51
C GLY A 37 3.54 19.80 -9.25
N ALA A 38 2.98 18.69 -8.79
CA ALA A 38 3.53 17.88 -7.70
C ALA A 38 4.65 16.90 -8.14
N GLY A 39 5.12 17.00 -9.39
CA GLY A 39 6.19 16.16 -9.92
C GLY A 39 5.75 14.78 -10.41
N MET A 40 4.44 14.51 -10.54
CA MET A 40 3.93 13.25 -11.10
C MET A 40 3.88 13.31 -12.64
N GLY A 41 5.04 13.47 -13.28
CA GLY A 41 5.13 13.66 -14.73
C GLY A 41 4.61 12.49 -15.58
N TRP A 42 4.36 11.32 -14.99
CA TRP A 42 3.71 10.19 -15.69
C TRP A 42 2.24 10.47 -16.02
N VAL A 43 1.59 11.38 -15.29
CA VAL A 43 0.20 11.79 -15.52
C VAL A 43 0.05 12.55 -16.84
N GLU A 44 1.13 13.08 -17.41
CA GLU A 44 1.09 13.79 -18.69
C GLU A 44 0.56 12.90 -19.82
N LYS A 45 1.09 11.68 -19.91
CA LYS A 45 0.79 10.69 -20.95
C LYS A 45 -0.22 9.63 -20.51
N THR A 46 -0.70 9.69 -19.27
CA THR A 46 -1.60 8.68 -18.72
C THR A 46 -3.03 9.20 -18.67
N PRO A 47 -4.04 8.44 -19.16
CA PRO A 47 -5.43 8.83 -19.02
C PRO A 47 -5.81 9.00 -17.54
N MET A 48 -6.52 10.07 -17.22
CA MET A 48 -6.92 10.34 -15.83
C MET A 48 -7.78 9.22 -15.23
N GLY A 49 -8.56 8.50 -16.03
CA GLY A 49 -9.30 7.31 -15.57
C GLY A 49 -8.37 6.24 -14.95
N LEU A 50 -7.21 5.99 -15.57
CA LEU A 50 -6.23 5.05 -15.03
C LEU A 50 -5.55 5.60 -13.77
N VAL A 51 -5.27 6.91 -13.72
CA VAL A 51 -4.76 7.57 -12.50
C VAL A 51 -5.74 7.40 -11.34
N ARG A 52 -7.05 7.58 -11.59
CA ARG A 52 -8.09 7.39 -10.57
C ARG A 52 -8.22 5.93 -10.15
N LEU A 53 -8.11 4.99 -11.08
CA LEU A 53 -8.12 3.56 -10.77
C LEU A 53 -6.98 3.22 -9.80
N ILE A 54 -5.75 3.65 -10.11
CA ILE A 54 -4.58 3.45 -9.23
C ILE A 54 -4.84 4.09 -7.87
N ALA A 55 -5.35 5.32 -7.83
CA ALA A 55 -5.65 6.03 -6.59
C ALA A 55 -6.63 5.25 -5.69
N TRP A 56 -7.69 4.69 -6.28
CA TRP A 56 -8.65 3.87 -5.55
C TRP A 56 -8.08 2.53 -5.10
N LEU A 57 -7.24 1.89 -5.91
CA LEU A 57 -6.54 0.66 -5.51
C LEU A 57 -5.58 0.91 -4.34
N GLU A 58 -4.88 2.04 -4.32
CA GLU A 58 -4.03 2.45 -3.18
C GLU A 58 -4.87 2.65 -1.91
N ILE A 59 -6.03 3.32 -2.01
CA ILE A 59 -6.94 3.53 -0.87
C ILE A 59 -7.52 2.20 -0.37
N LEU A 60 -8.01 1.35 -1.27
CA LEU A 60 -8.60 0.06 -0.91
C LEU A 60 -7.55 -0.87 -0.30
N GLY A 61 -6.34 -0.90 -0.86
CA GLY A 61 -5.22 -1.65 -0.28
C GLY A 61 -4.83 -1.13 1.10
N ALA A 62 -4.79 0.19 1.28
CA ALA A 62 -4.50 0.81 2.58
C ALA A 62 -5.56 0.46 3.65
N ILE A 63 -6.83 0.41 3.28
CA ILE A 63 -7.89 -0.02 4.19
C ILE A 63 -7.77 -1.52 4.46
N GLY A 64 -7.60 -2.33 3.42
CA GLY A 64 -7.54 -3.79 3.52
C GLY A 64 -6.40 -4.31 4.38
N VAL A 65 -5.21 -3.70 4.30
CA VAL A 65 -4.01 -4.13 5.05
C VAL A 65 -4.14 -3.91 6.57
N VAL A 66 -5.15 -3.16 7.03
CA VAL A 66 -5.44 -2.90 8.45
C VAL A 66 -6.74 -3.57 8.89
N VAL A 67 -7.84 -3.28 8.19
CA VAL A 67 -9.18 -3.71 8.61
C VAL A 67 -9.34 -5.22 8.55
N ALA A 68 -8.81 -5.87 7.51
CA ALA A 68 -8.98 -7.29 7.33
C ALA A 68 -8.20 -8.13 8.38
N PRO A 69 -6.93 -7.81 8.71
CA PRO A 69 -6.25 -8.44 9.84
C PRO A 69 -6.97 -8.25 11.18
N ILE A 70 -7.48 -7.05 11.48
CA ILE A 70 -8.26 -6.81 12.71
C ILE A 70 -9.49 -7.73 12.74
N GLY A 71 -10.22 -7.84 11.63
CA GLY A 71 -11.35 -8.76 11.49
C GLY A 71 -10.94 -10.20 11.78
N ALA A 72 -9.85 -10.68 11.18
CA ALA A 72 -9.30 -12.01 11.45
C ALA A 72 -8.94 -12.21 12.93
N TYR A 73 -8.30 -11.23 13.57
CA TYR A 73 -7.85 -11.36 14.96
C TYR A 73 -9.01 -11.44 15.96
N LEU A 74 -10.10 -10.72 15.68
CA LEU A 74 -11.28 -10.70 16.54
C LEU A 74 -12.20 -11.90 16.32
N THR A 75 -12.20 -12.49 15.12
CA THR A 75 -13.17 -13.53 14.74
C THR A 75 -12.55 -14.91 14.53
N GLY A 76 -11.22 -15.01 14.41
CA GLY A 76 -10.52 -16.23 14.02
C GLY A 76 -10.68 -16.60 12.54
N LEU A 77 -11.30 -15.76 11.71
CA LEU A 77 -11.58 -16.07 10.31
C LEU A 77 -10.34 -15.92 9.42
N ALA A 78 -9.76 -17.07 9.04
CA ALA A 78 -8.55 -17.12 8.21
C ALA A 78 -8.69 -16.39 6.86
N TRP A 79 -9.86 -16.41 6.22
CA TRP A 79 -10.06 -15.69 4.95
C TRP A 79 -9.85 -14.18 5.10
N SER A 80 -10.19 -13.61 6.26
CA SER A 80 -10.03 -12.18 6.53
C SER A 80 -8.55 -11.81 6.64
N GLN A 81 -7.72 -12.68 7.23
CA GLN A 81 -6.27 -12.51 7.28
C GLN A 81 -5.68 -12.51 5.87
N TRP A 82 -6.10 -13.45 5.01
CA TRP A 82 -5.58 -13.54 3.65
C TRP A 82 -5.99 -12.36 2.76
N VAL A 83 -7.14 -11.72 3.02
CA VAL A 83 -7.48 -10.43 2.40
C VAL A 83 -6.48 -9.35 2.80
N GLY A 84 -6.07 -9.29 4.08
CA GLY A 84 -5.05 -8.37 4.56
C GLY A 84 -3.67 -8.61 3.92
N VAL A 85 -3.26 -9.87 3.81
CA VAL A 85 -2.02 -10.26 3.12
C VAL A 85 -2.07 -9.88 1.65
N ALA A 86 -3.18 -10.15 0.95
CA ALA A 86 -3.36 -9.78 -0.46
C ALA A 86 -3.32 -8.26 -0.66
N ALA A 87 -3.92 -7.49 0.25
CA ALA A 87 -3.88 -6.03 0.22
C ALA A 87 -2.44 -5.51 0.34
N GLY A 88 -1.66 -6.00 1.31
CA GLY A 88 -0.25 -5.66 1.46
C GLY A 88 0.58 -6.02 0.21
N ALA A 89 0.37 -7.21 -0.34
CA ALA A 89 1.06 -7.66 -1.55
C ALA A 89 0.73 -6.79 -2.77
N GLY A 90 -0.55 -6.41 -2.95
CA GLY A 90 -0.97 -5.51 -4.02
C GLY A 90 -0.36 -4.11 -3.92
N LEU A 91 -0.26 -3.57 -2.70
CA LEU A 91 0.44 -2.30 -2.45
C LEU A 91 1.94 -2.40 -2.75
N ALA A 92 2.60 -3.50 -2.36
CA ALA A 92 4.00 -3.75 -2.68
C ALA A 92 4.23 -3.84 -4.20
N LEU A 93 3.37 -4.58 -4.92
CA LEU A 93 3.42 -4.67 -6.39
C LEU A 93 3.24 -3.31 -7.05
N THR A 94 2.35 -2.47 -6.52
CA THR A 94 2.16 -1.09 -7.01
C THR A 94 3.46 -0.30 -6.95
N MET A 95 4.26 -0.46 -5.88
CA MET A 95 5.57 0.20 -5.74
C MET A 95 6.65 -0.39 -6.65
N VAL A 96 6.57 -1.68 -6.98
CA VAL A 96 7.46 -2.28 -8.00
C VAL A 96 7.19 -1.65 -9.37
N VAL A 97 5.92 -1.58 -9.77
CA VAL A 97 5.54 -0.95 -11.04
C VAL A 97 5.92 0.53 -11.06
N ALA A 98 5.66 1.26 -9.97
CA ALA A 98 6.04 2.66 -9.85
C ALA A 98 7.56 2.87 -9.99
N PHE A 99 8.37 2.01 -9.36
CA PHE A 99 9.82 2.07 -9.51
C PHE A 99 10.28 1.87 -10.96
N LEU A 100 9.76 0.85 -11.63
CA LEU A 100 10.09 0.57 -13.04
C LEU A 100 9.74 1.78 -13.93
N MET A 101 8.58 2.39 -13.69
CA MET A 101 8.16 3.59 -14.42
C MET A 101 9.08 4.80 -14.16
N HIS A 102 9.48 5.04 -12.91
CA HIS A 102 10.42 6.11 -12.58
C HIS A 102 11.83 5.85 -13.13
N ALA A 103 12.28 4.59 -13.13
CA ALA A 103 13.56 4.19 -13.71
C ALA A 103 13.57 4.41 -15.23
N ALA A 104 12.52 3.99 -15.93
CA ALA A 104 12.36 4.20 -17.38
C ALA A 104 12.36 5.69 -17.77
N ARG A 105 12.00 6.58 -16.84
CA ARG A 105 11.96 8.04 -17.03
C ARG A 105 13.22 8.77 -16.55
N GLY A 106 14.20 8.06 -15.99
CA GLY A 106 15.40 8.67 -15.39
C GLY A 106 15.13 9.43 -14.09
N GLU A 107 13.96 9.24 -13.47
CA GLU A 107 13.52 9.94 -12.25
C GLU A 107 13.88 9.17 -10.97
N ALA A 108 14.37 7.93 -11.09
CA ALA A 108 14.64 7.05 -9.95
C ALA A 108 15.54 7.69 -8.88
N LYS A 109 16.53 8.52 -9.27
CA LYS A 109 17.41 9.23 -8.32
C LYS A 109 16.64 10.07 -7.30
N TYR A 110 15.47 10.60 -7.67
CA TYR A 110 14.66 11.47 -6.82
C TYR A 110 13.58 10.70 -6.06
N THR A 111 13.05 9.61 -6.63
CA THR A 111 11.89 8.89 -6.08
C THR A 111 12.26 7.62 -5.31
N TRP A 112 13.48 7.11 -5.45
CA TRP A 112 13.85 5.80 -4.89
C TRP A 112 13.64 5.68 -3.39
N LYS A 113 13.96 6.72 -2.60
CA LYS A 113 13.82 6.66 -1.13
C LYS A 113 12.38 6.47 -0.71
N ALA A 114 11.48 7.28 -1.26
CA ALA A 114 10.06 7.21 -0.95
C ALA A 114 9.45 5.90 -1.45
N ASN A 115 9.80 5.49 -2.67
CA ASN A 115 9.29 4.26 -3.27
C ASN A 115 9.76 3.01 -2.52
N LEU A 116 11.06 2.90 -2.23
CA LEU A 116 11.59 1.78 -1.44
C LEU A 116 11.04 1.77 -0.01
N GLY A 117 10.82 2.94 0.60
CA GLY A 117 10.23 3.03 1.94
C GLY A 117 8.82 2.45 1.98
N LEU A 118 7.95 2.86 1.05
CA LEU A 118 6.58 2.33 0.96
C LEU A 118 6.56 0.86 0.51
N PHE A 119 7.44 0.45 -0.41
CA PHE A 119 7.61 -0.94 -0.79
C PHE A 119 7.99 -1.81 0.41
N ALA A 120 9.04 -1.42 1.15
CA ALA A 120 9.51 -2.15 2.31
C ALA A 120 8.44 -2.24 3.39
N ALA A 121 7.73 -1.14 3.67
CA ALA A 121 6.62 -1.15 4.63
C ALA A 121 5.52 -2.13 4.21
N ALA A 122 5.09 -2.09 2.94
CA ALA A 122 4.06 -3.00 2.44
C ALA A 122 4.52 -4.47 2.43
N ALA A 123 5.75 -4.74 2.03
CA ALA A 123 6.33 -6.09 2.02
C ALA A 123 6.45 -6.65 3.45
N VAL A 124 6.98 -5.85 4.39
CA VAL A 124 7.08 -6.25 5.79
C VAL A 124 5.70 -6.46 6.40
N ALA A 125 4.73 -5.57 6.15
CA ALA A 125 3.35 -5.78 6.59
C ALA A 125 2.79 -7.10 6.05
N THR A 126 2.97 -7.38 4.76
CA THR A 126 2.52 -8.63 4.12
C THR A 126 3.11 -9.87 4.80
N VAL A 127 4.42 -9.88 5.04
CA VAL A 127 5.11 -11.00 5.67
C VAL A 127 4.70 -11.17 7.13
N LEU A 128 4.66 -10.08 7.91
CA LEU A 128 4.25 -10.18 9.31
C LEU A 128 2.81 -10.68 9.43
N GLN A 129 1.90 -10.19 8.58
CA GLN A 129 0.50 -10.61 8.56
C GLN A 129 0.33 -12.08 8.16
N SER A 130 1.17 -12.63 7.28
CA SER A 130 1.11 -14.06 6.91
C SER A 130 1.65 -14.99 8.00
N LEU A 131 2.49 -14.48 8.90
CA LEU A 131 3.08 -15.24 9.99
C LEU A 131 2.23 -15.26 11.28
N VAL A 132 1.20 -14.42 11.37
CA VAL A 132 0.27 -14.45 12.51
C VAL A 132 -0.59 -15.71 12.42
N VAL A 133 -0.65 -16.45 13.53
CA VAL A 133 -1.43 -17.69 13.63
C VAL A 133 -2.80 -17.36 14.24
N LEU A 134 -3.87 -17.97 13.72
CA LEU A 134 -5.23 -17.83 14.27
C LEU A 134 -5.69 -19.14 14.95
N PRO A 135 -6.59 -19.08 15.95
CA PRO A 135 -7.13 -17.86 16.57
C PRO A 135 -6.08 -17.13 17.40
N LEU A 136 -6.21 -15.81 17.51
CA LEU A 136 -5.24 -14.99 18.24
C LEU A 136 -5.42 -15.08 19.76
N PHE A 137 -6.65 -15.36 20.21
CA PHE A 137 -7.09 -15.45 21.61
C PHE A 137 -7.82 -16.76 21.85
#